data_AF-A0A4U0UBB4-F1
#
_entry.id   AF-A0A4U0UBB4-F1
#
_cell.length_a   1.000
_cell.length_b   1.000
_cell.length_c   1.000
_cell.angle_alpha   90.00
_cell.angle_beta   90.00
_cell.angle_gamma   90.00
#
_symmetry.space_group_name_H-M   'P 1'
#
loop_
_entity.id
_entity.type
_entity.pdbx_description
1 polymer ?
#
loop_
_entity_poly.entity_id
_entity_poly.type
_entity_poly.pdbx_seq_one_letter_code
_entity_poly.pdbx_strand_id
1 'polypeptide(L)'
;MKDKGDGNGNGNGNGNDEIAAAAVSNTGVQGQKPALQVICLGSSGGPCEENVTGFLVRSVARGWERGSMLAVDAGSHLAAIVRILERDFPLVSGGAARAGFDGSVVVNGNGNGNGTAGHPTSSLSPSPSGDDALVQLPEPTVLESGPFAGLKLPHASARANALHVLRSYISTYLITHPHLDHISGFVINTAAFHATSKPKTLAALPSA
;
A
#
# COMPACT_ATOMS: atom_id res chain seq x y z
N MET A 1 50.56 -43.57 25.94
CA MET A 1 50.60 -44.82 25.13
C MET A 1 49.20 -45.41 25.14
N LYS A 2 48.59 -45.54 23.95
CA LYS A 2 47.45 -46.41 23.58
C LYS A 2 46.08 -46.08 24.22
N ASP A 3 45.03 -45.64 23.53
CA ASP A 3 44.35 -46.00 22.27
C ASP A 3 43.04 -46.77 22.52
N LYS A 4 41.98 -46.18 21.94
CA LYS A 4 40.64 -46.62 21.50
C LYS A 4 39.86 -47.78 22.15
N GLY A 5 38.55 -47.49 22.28
CA GLY A 5 37.45 -48.45 22.18
C GLY A 5 36.18 -47.71 21.73
N ASP A 6 35.84 -47.87 20.46
CA ASP A 6 34.76 -47.18 19.74
C ASP A 6 33.36 -47.69 20.13
N GLY A 7 32.41 -46.77 20.36
CA GLY A 7 30.99 -47.05 20.54
C GLY A 7 30.15 -46.23 19.57
N ASN A 8 29.74 -46.86 18.46
CA ASN A 8 28.89 -46.29 17.41
C ASN A 8 27.42 -46.35 17.83
N GLY A 9 26.79 -45.19 18.07
CA GLY A 9 25.38 -45.03 18.38
C GLY A 9 24.72 -44.05 17.41
N ASN A 10 24.07 -44.59 16.38
CA ASN A 10 23.34 -43.87 15.35
C ASN A 10 22.02 -43.30 15.93
N GLY A 11 21.98 -42.00 16.20
CA GLY A 11 20.80 -41.29 16.69
C GLY A 11 20.29 -40.31 15.64
N ASN A 12 19.37 -40.79 14.79
CA ASN A 12 18.62 -39.99 13.83
C ASN A 12 17.61 -39.12 14.59
N GLY A 13 17.91 -37.83 14.75
CA GLY A 13 17.07 -36.87 15.46
C GLY A 13 16.88 -35.61 14.62
N ASN A 14 15.70 -35.51 14.02
CA ASN A 14 15.22 -34.43 13.16
C ASN A 14 15.77 -33.04 13.54
N GLY A 15 16.66 -32.53 12.69
CA GLY A 15 16.91 -31.10 12.57
C GLY A 15 15.63 -30.47 12.05
N ASN A 16 14.75 -30.09 12.97
CA ASN A 16 13.79 -29.05 12.69
C ASN A 16 14.63 -27.77 12.59
N ASP A 17 15.17 -27.52 11.40
CA ASP A 17 15.60 -26.21 10.98
C ASP A 17 14.34 -25.35 10.99
N GLU A 18 14.01 -24.88 12.18
CA GLU A 18 13.09 -23.80 12.44
C GLU A 18 13.68 -22.61 11.68
N ILE A 19 13.26 -22.46 10.42
CA ILE A 19 13.46 -21.25 9.65
C ILE A 19 12.60 -20.21 10.37
N ALA A 20 13.10 -19.71 11.48
CA ALA A 20 12.61 -18.55 12.17
C ALA A 20 12.60 -17.45 11.12
N ALA A 21 11.39 -17.07 10.69
CA ALA A 21 11.17 -15.87 9.89
C ALA A 21 12.00 -14.77 10.55
N ALA A 22 13.03 -14.29 9.85
CA ALA A 22 13.98 -13.35 10.40
C ALA A 22 13.24 -12.07 10.78
N ALA A 23 12.79 -12.00 12.03
CA ALA A 23 12.31 -10.80 12.65
C ALA A 23 13.46 -9.81 12.53
N VAL A 24 13.29 -8.78 11.71
CA VAL A 24 14.22 -7.64 11.67
C VAL A 24 14.46 -7.25 13.12
N SER A 25 15.68 -7.48 13.60
CA SER A 25 16.05 -7.26 14.99
C SER A 25 15.90 -5.77 15.28
N ASN A 26 14.75 -5.40 15.85
CA ASN A 26 14.37 -4.02 16.18
C ASN A 26 15.17 -3.47 17.38
N THR A 27 16.31 -4.04 17.73
CA THR A 27 17.15 -3.61 18.84
C THR A 27 18.24 -2.69 18.32
N GLY A 28 18.16 -1.40 18.69
CA GLY A 28 19.22 -0.44 18.42
C GLY A 28 20.48 -0.69 19.26
N VAL A 29 21.48 0.17 19.09
CA VAL A 29 22.71 0.18 19.91
C VAL A 29 22.28 0.24 21.39
N GLN A 30 22.69 -0.76 22.18
CA GLN A 30 22.31 -0.97 23.60
C GLN A 30 20.87 -1.45 23.91
N GLY A 31 20.22 -2.18 23.00
CA GLY A 31 18.91 -2.80 23.31
C GLY A 31 17.76 -1.81 23.45
N GLN A 32 17.99 -0.54 23.07
CA GLN A 32 16.93 0.44 22.96
C GLN A 32 15.98 0.06 21.82
N LYS A 33 14.68 0.13 22.10
CA LYS A 33 13.65 0.03 21.05
C LYS A 33 13.76 1.25 20.14
N PRO A 34 13.45 1.13 18.83
CA PRO A 34 13.51 2.26 17.92
C PRO A 34 12.55 3.34 18.42
N ALA A 35 12.84 4.62 18.22
CA ALA A 35 11.92 5.71 18.57
C ALA A 35 11.01 6.09 17.40
N LEU A 36 11.56 5.98 16.19
CA LEU A 36 10.94 6.37 14.93
C LEU A 36 11.02 5.23 13.93
N GLN A 37 10.03 5.18 13.04
CA GLN A 37 10.07 4.37 11.84
C GLN A 37 10.04 5.32 10.63
N VAL A 38 10.91 5.05 9.66
CA VAL A 38 10.98 5.76 8.39
C VAL A 38 10.71 4.76 7.27
N ILE A 39 9.73 5.05 6.42
CA ILE A 39 9.38 4.26 5.25
C ILE A 39 9.75 5.06 4.01
N CYS A 40 10.71 4.56 3.23
CA CYS A 40 11.09 5.17 1.97
C CYS A 40 10.04 4.87 0.90
N LEU A 41 9.45 5.91 0.32
CA LEU A 41 8.51 5.83 -0.80
C LEU A 41 9.19 6.09 -2.15
N GLY A 42 10.28 6.85 -2.13
CA GLY A 42 11.14 7.08 -3.28
C GLY A 42 12.45 7.75 -2.87
N SER A 43 13.45 7.64 -3.73
CA SER A 43 14.82 8.12 -3.46
C SER A 43 15.48 8.81 -4.66
N SER A 44 14.74 9.00 -5.76
CA SER A 44 15.22 9.70 -6.96
C SER A 44 14.85 11.18 -6.89
N GLY A 45 15.57 12.01 -7.64
CA GLY A 45 15.08 13.33 -8.06
C GLY A 45 14.43 13.27 -9.45
N GLY A 46 13.87 14.38 -9.89
CA GLY A 46 13.39 14.59 -11.25
C GLY A 46 14.52 14.78 -12.28
N PRO A 47 14.17 14.84 -13.59
CA PRO A 47 12.82 15.04 -14.12
C PRO A 47 11.96 13.78 -14.20
N CYS A 48 12.55 12.58 -14.06
CA CYS A 48 11.79 11.33 -14.07
C CYS A 48 10.86 11.26 -12.86
N GLU A 49 9.57 11.12 -13.12
CA GLU A 49 8.52 11.07 -12.10
C GLU A 49 8.43 9.73 -11.37
N GLU A 50 9.11 8.71 -11.88
CA GLU A 50 9.19 7.41 -11.22
C GLU A 50 10.18 7.45 -10.05
N ASN A 51 9.70 7.04 -8.87
CA ASN A 51 10.52 6.93 -7.65
C ASN A 51 11.04 8.26 -7.09
N VAL A 52 10.39 9.39 -7.42
CA VAL A 52 10.67 10.71 -6.82
C VAL A 52 10.59 10.65 -5.30
N THR A 53 11.55 11.32 -4.67
CA THR A 53 11.82 11.29 -3.23
C THR A 53 10.57 11.55 -2.38
N GLY A 54 10.42 10.73 -1.34
CA GLY A 54 9.37 10.86 -0.35
C GLY A 54 9.55 9.83 0.75
N PHE A 55 9.29 10.24 1.99
CA PHE A 55 9.37 9.36 3.16
C PHE A 55 8.12 9.50 4.00
N LEU A 56 7.73 8.41 4.65
CA LEU A 56 6.78 8.46 5.76
C LEU A 56 7.53 8.28 7.07
N VAL A 57 7.31 9.19 8.00
CA VAL A 57 7.94 9.19 9.33
C VAL A 57 6.85 9.08 10.38
N ARG A 58 7.03 8.17 11.34
CA ARG A 58 6.13 8.03 12.50
C ARG A 58 6.91 7.72 13.78
N SER A 59 6.33 8.09 14.92
CA SER A 59 6.80 7.60 16.22
C SER A 59 6.29 6.19 16.46
N VAL A 60 7.19 5.25 16.81
CA VAL A 60 6.73 3.88 17.09
C VAL A 60 5.92 3.79 18.39
N ALA A 61 6.19 4.67 19.35
CA ALA A 61 5.51 4.73 20.65
C ALA A 61 4.01 5.05 20.54
N ARG A 62 3.61 5.78 19.49
CA ARG A 62 2.20 6.15 19.23
C ARG A 62 1.37 5.03 18.61
N GLY A 63 1.98 3.92 18.16
CA GLY A 63 1.26 2.89 17.39
C GLY A 63 0.61 3.45 16.12
N TRP A 64 -0.20 2.65 15.43
CA TRP A 64 -0.92 3.07 14.23
C TRP A 64 -2.17 3.88 14.60
N GLU A 65 -1.99 5.16 14.91
CA GLU A 65 -3.07 6.12 15.22
C GLU A 65 -3.42 7.00 14.01
N ARG A 66 -4.66 7.50 13.94
CA ARG A 66 -5.04 8.47 12.90
C ARG A 66 -4.18 9.71 13.00
N GLY A 67 -3.60 10.13 11.88
CA GLY A 67 -2.69 11.26 11.84
C GLY A 67 -1.34 11.04 12.54
N SER A 68 -0.91 9.80 12.78
CA SER A 68 0.37 9.52 13.43
C SER A 68 1.59 9.59 12.48
N MET A 69 1.39 9.95 11.21
CA MET A 69 2.43 9.94 10.18
C MET A 69 2.65 11.34 9.57
N LEU A 70 3.92 11.67 9.37
CA LEU A 70 4.42 12.82 8.62
C LEU A 70 4.94 12.31 7.26
N ALA A 71 4.54 12.96 6.17
CA ALA A 71 5.20 12.79 4.89
C ALA A 71 6.32 13.82 4.78
N VAL A 72 7.57 13.36 4.61
CA VAL A 72 8.72 14.21 4.29
C VAL A 72 8.92 14.11 2.79
N ASP A 73 8.75 15.24 2.11
CA ASP A 73 8.58 15.33 0.67
C ASP A 73 7.36 14.54 0.15
N ALA A 74 6.98 14.80 -1.10
CA ALA A 74 5.70 14.39 -1.64
C ALA A 74 5.78 13.88 -3.08
N GLY A 75 6.91 13.27 -3.46
CA GLY A 75 7.13 12.70 -4.80
C GLY A 75 6.20 11.54 -5.15
N SER A 76 6.74 10.32 -5.32
CA SER A 76 5.97 9.15 -5.79
C SER A 76 4.76 8.80 -4.90
N HIS A 77 4.89 9.07 -3.61
CA HIS A 77 3.84 9.04 -2.58
C HIS A 77 2.78 7.93 -2.75
N LEU A 78 1.53 8.21 -3.16
CA LEU A 78 0.47 7.21 -3.24
C LEU A 78 0.86 6.00 -4.11
N ALA A 79 1.49 6.21 -5.27
CA ALA A 79 1.90 5.12 -6.15
C ALA A 79 2.89 4.17 -5.44
N ALA A 80 3.81 4.72 -4.65
CA ALA A 80 4.73 3.92 -3.86
C ALA A 80 4.04 3.17 -2.72
N ILE A 81 3.09 3.80 -2.02
CA ILE A 81 2.31 3.13 -0.97
C ILE A 81 1.52 1.96 -1.56
N VAL A 82 0.91 2.13 -2.74
CA VAL A 82 0.23 1.05 -3.47
C VAL A 82 1.19 -0.10 -3.74
N ARG A 83 2.36 0.15 -4.34
CA ARG A 83 3.35 -0.89 -4.65
C ARG A 83 3.83 -1.65 -3.42
N ILE A 84 4.08 -0.95 -2.30
CA ILE A 84 4.47 -1.60 -1.03
C ILE A 84 3.35 -2.52 -0.54
N LEU A 85 2.11 -2.02 -0.53
CA LEU A 85 0.97 -2.82 -0.10
C LEU A 85 0.67 -3.98 -1.05
N GLU A 86 0.85 -3.83 -2.36
CA GLU A 86 0.66 -4.94 -3.32
C GLU A 86 1.63 -6.10 -3.09
N ARG A 87 2.83 -5.82 -2.58
CA ARG A 87 3.82 -6.84 -2.25
C ARG A 87 3.53 -7.53 -0.93
N ASP A 88 3.11 -6.77 0.08
CA ASP A 88 3.05 -7.23 1.47
C ASP A 88 1.62 -7.60 1.91
N PHE A 89 0.59 -7.18 1.18
CA PHE A 89 -0.81 -7.51 1.46
C PHE A 89 -1.13 -8.92 0.92
N PRO A 90 -1.81 -9.77 1.71
CA PRO A 90 -2.19 -11.10 1.25
C PRO A 90 -2.99 -10.99 -0.04
N LEU A 91 -2.53 -11.63 -1.12
CA LEU A 91 -3.36 -11.79 -2.30
C LEU A 91 -4.62 -12.54 -1.85
N VAL A 92 -5.79 -11.91 -1.97
CA VAL A 92 -7.05 -12.59 -1.74
C VAL A 92 -7.11 -13.72 -2.77
N SER A 93 -6.79 -14.95 -2.35
CA SER A 93 -6.95 -16.14 -3.17
C SER A 93 -8.43 -16.36 -3.39
N GLY A 94 -8.92 -15.81 -4.50
CA GLY A 94 -10.28 -15.95 -4.98
C GLY A 94 -10.36 -15.67 -6.47
N GLY A 95 -9.70 -16.49 -7.29
CA GLY A 95 -10.16 -16.92 -8.61
C GLY A 95 -10.63 -15.92 -9.67
N ALA A 96 -10.43 -14.61 -9.53
CA ALA A 96 -10.76 -13.62 -10.55
C ALA A 96 -9.47 -13.06 -11.15
N ALA A 97 -9.02 -13.72 -12.21
CA ALA A 97 -7.92 -13.35 -13.09
C ALA A 97 -7.75 -11.83 -13.22
N ARG A 98 -6.55 -11.25 -13.15
CA ARG A 98 -5.58 -11.26 -14.26
C ARG A 98 -6.23 -11.35 -15.66
N ALA A 99 -7.29 -10.59 -15.89
CA ALA A 99 -7.64 -10.16 -17.23
C ALA A 99 -6.65 -9.06 -17.62
N GLY A 100 -5.62 -9.46 -18.37
CA GLY A 100 -4.66 -8.55 -18.96
C GLY A 100 -5.36 -7.50 -19.81
N PHE A 101 -4.89 -6.26 -19.69
CA PHE A 101 -4.97 -5.30 -20.77
C PHE A 101 -4.11 -5.83 -21.92
N ASP A 102 -4.68 -6.68 -22.76
CA ASP A 102 -4.12 -6.96 -24.09
C ASP A 102 -5.02 -6.30 -25.12
N GLY A 103 -4.53 -5.19 -25.65
CA GLY A 103 -5.12 -4.50 -26.78
C GLY A 103 -4.90 -5.32 -28.04
N SER A 104 -5.79 -6.27 -28.29
CA SER A 104 -5.89 -6.96 -29.57
C SER A 104 -7.28 -6.77 -30.15
N VAL A 105 -7.37 -5.85 -31.10
CA VAL A 105 -8.52 -5.65 -31.99
C VAL A 105 -8.72 -6.94 -32.79
N VAL A 106 -9.75 -7.71 -32.42
CA VAL A 106 -10.32 -8.74 -33.30
C VAL A 106 -11.56 -8.19 -33.96
N VAL A 107 -11.37 -7.68 -35.18
CA VAL A 107 -12.45 -7.47 -36.15
C VAL A 107 -12.97 -8.83 -36.57
N ASN A 108 -14.26 -9.10 -36.36
CA ASN A 108 -14.95 -10.14 -37.11
C ASN A 108 -16.33 -9.64 -37.53
N GLY A 109 -16.50 -9.43 -38.84
CA GLY A 109 -17.73 -8.95 -39.45
C GLY A 109 -18.57 -10.10 -40.04
N ASN A 110 -19.89 -9.95 -39.92
CA ASN A 110 -20.99 -10.38 -40.82
C ASN A 110 -22.27 -10.37 -39.98
N GLY A 111 -23.43 -9.84 -40.36
CA GLY A 111 -23.90 -9.22 -41.59
C GLY A 111 -25.44 -9.27 -41.55
N ASN A 112 -26.06 -8.26 -42.18
CA ASN A 112 -27.42 -8.27 -42.74
C ASN A 112 -28.61 -7.80 -41.85
N GLY A 113 -29.38 -6.84 -42.37
CA GLY A 113 -30.83 -6.80 -42.13
C GLY A 113 -31.49 -5.50 -41.69
N ASN A 114 -31.57 -4.52 -42.60
CA ASN A 114 -32.76 -3.67 -42.86
C ASN A 114 -33.21 -2.61 -41.83
N GLY A 115 -33.70 -1.49 -42.36
CA GLY A 115 -33.82 -0.20 -41.66
C GLY A 115 -34.99 -0.02 -40.69
N THR A 116 -34.90 1.04 -39.89
CA THR A 116 -35.94 2.07 -39.70
C THR A 116 -35.46 3.10 -38.67
N ALA A 117 -35.78 4.36 -38.93
CA ALA A 117 -35.49 5.49 -38.06
C ALA A 117 -36.28 5.39 -36.75
N GLY A 118 -35.63 5.73 -35.64
CA GLY A 118 -36.29 5.92 -34.36
C GLY A 118 -35.28 6.14 -33.25
N HIS A 119 -35.15 7.38 -32.78
CA HIS A 119 -34.60 7.67 -31.46
C HIS A 119 -35.58 7.12 -30.40
N PRO A 120 -35.11 6.35 -29.40
CA PRO A 120 -35.80 6.24 -28.13
C PRO A 120 -34.96 6.94 -27.05
N THR A 121 -35.38 8.14 -26.67
CA THR A 121 -35.10 8.70 -25.34
C THR A 121 -35.84 7.84 -24.33
N SER A 122 -35.16 6.87 -23.72
CA SER A 122 -35.69 6.12 -22.58
C SER A 122 -35.04 6.63 -21.30
N SER A 123 -35.75 7.55 -20.65
CA SER A 123 -35.62 7.86 -19.24
C SER A 123 -35.88 6.59 -18.42
N LEU A 124 -34.83 6.00 -17.85
CA LEU A 124 -34.95 4.96 -16.84
C LEU A 124 -34.86 5.61 -15.46
N SER A 125 -36.02 5.89 -14.89
CA SER A 125 -36.19 6.10 -13.45
C SER A 125 -35.89 4.77 -12.74
N PRO A 126 -34.98 4.71 -11.75
CA PRO A 126 -34.81 3.52 -10.94
C PRO A 126 -35.89 3.50 -9.84
N SER A 127 -36.80 2.54 -9.91
CA SER A 127 -37.68 2.19 -8.80
C SER A 127 -36.88 1.48 -7.70
N PRO A 128 -37.14 1.74 -6.41
CA PRO A 128 -36.40 1.13 -5.31
C PRO A 128 -36.93 -0.28 -5.09
N SER A 129 -36.19 -1.29 -5.56
CA SER A 129 -36.38 -2.65 -5.09
C SER A 129 -35.65 -2.77 -3.77
N GLY A 130 -36.42 -3.11 -2.73
CA GLY A 130 -35.96 -3.25 -1.37
C GLY A 130 -35.18 -4.54 -1.21
N ASP A 131 -33.88 -4.40 -1.10
CA ASP A 131 -32.95 -5.38 -0.59
C ASP A 131 -31.84 -4.59 0.10
N ASP A 132 -32.09 -4.23 1.37
CA ASP A 132 -31.06 -3.81 2.33
C ASP A 132 -30.12 -5.02 2.59
N ALA A 133 -29.39 -5.42 1.57
CA ALA A 133 -28.21 -6.23 1.74
C ALA A 133 -27.20 -5.34 2.47
N LEU A 134 -27.12 -5.52 3.79
CA LEU A 134 -26.02 -5.00 4.58
C LEU A 134 -24.73 -5.37 3.85
N VAL A 135 -24.11 -4.38 3.21
CA VAL A 135 -22.82 -4.55 2.54
C VAL A 135 -21.86 -5.00 3.64
N GLN A 136 -21.57 -6.30 3.71
CA GLN A 136 -20.60 -6.83 4.66
C GLN A 136 -19.26 -6.17 4.32
N LEU A 137 -18.87 -5.20 5.14
CA LEU A 137 -17.55 -4.60 5.03
C LEU A 137 -16.53 -5.72 5.24
N PRO A 138 -15.52 -5.85 4.36
CA PRO A 138 -14.52 -6.91 4.48
C PRO A 138 -13.86 -6.83 5.86
N GLU A 139 -13.57 -8.00 6.44
CA GLU A 139 -12.93 -8.07 7.75
C GLU A 139 -11.57 -7.37 7.69
N PRO A 140 -11.25 -6.45 8.63
CA PRO A 140 -9.98 -5.75 8.62
C PRO A 140 -8.80 -6.71 8.70
N THR A 141 -7.90 -6.64 7.73
CA THR A 141 -6.69 -7.47 7.67
C THR A 141 -5.55 -6.77 8.40
N VAL A 142 -4.81 -7.48 9.25
CA VAL A 142 -3.59 -6.96 9.89
C VAL A 142 -2.38 -7.45 9.10
N LEU A 143 -1.50 -6.54 8.69
CA LEU A 143 -0.26 -6.93 8.03
C LEU A 143 0.71 -7.55 9.03
N GLU A 144 1.19 -8.76 8.73
CA GLU A 144 2.14 -9.49 9.58
C GLU A 144 3.59 -9.05 9.34
N SER A 145 3.89 -8.57 8.13
CA SER A 145 5.25 -8.23 7.70
C SER A 145 5.30 -6.95 6.86
N GLY A 146 6.50 -6.52 6.52
CA GLY A 146 6.74 -5.32 5.69
C GLY A 146 6.71 -3.99 6.45
N PRO A 147 6.88 -2.86 5.75
CA PRO A 147 6.97 -1.53 6.36
C PRO A 147 5.69 -1.10 7.10
N PHE A 148 4.55 -1.68 6.75
CA PHE A 148 3.27 -1.42 7.39
C PHE A 148 2.83 -2.53 8.36
N ALA A 149 3.75 -3.38 8.83
CA ALA A 149 3.44 -4.45 9.79
C ALA A 149 2.70 -3.91 11.04
N GLY A 150 1.70 -4.66 11.49
CA GLY A 150 0.81 -4.31 12.59
C GLY A 150 -0.29 -3.29 12.25
N LEU A 151 -0.30 -2.74 11.02
CA LEU A 151 -1.36 -1.84 10.57
C LEU A 151 -2.63 -2.64 10.25
N LYS A 152 -3.77 -2.18 10.78
CA LYS A 152 -5.10 -2.72 10.46
C LYS A 152 -5.64 -2.06 9.20
N LEU A 153 -5.93 -2.85 8.18
CA LEU A 153 -6.35 -2.41 6.86
C LEU A 153 -7.79 -2.84 6.58
N PRO A 154 -8.75 -1.91 6.41
CA PRO A 154 -10.17 -2.23 6.36
C PRO A 154 -10.70 -2.58 4.96
N HIS A 155 -9.87 -2.57 3.92
CA HIS A 155 -10.31 -2.80 2.55
C HIS A 155 -9.67 -4.04 1.94
N ALA A 156 -10.34 -4.64 0.96
CA ALA A 156 -9.87 -5.85 0.30
C ALA A 156 -8.69 -5.62 -0.67
N SER A 157 -8.52 -4.40 -1.21
CA SER A 157 -7.48 -4.12 -2.21
C SER A 157 -6.35 -3.25 -1.65
N ALA A 158 -5.12 -3.53 -2.08
CA ALA A 158 -3.94 -2.73 -1.76
C ALA A 158 -4.13 -1.25 -2.13
N ARG A 159 -4.75 -0.98 -3.29
CA ARG A 159 -5.05 0.39 -3.73
C ARG A 159 -6.01 1.13 -2.79
N ALA A 160 -7.09 0.48 -2.36
CA ALA A 160 -8.03 1.08 -1.40
C ALA A 160 -7.37 1.30 -0.03
N ASN A 161 -6.52 0.37 0.40
CA ASN A 161 -5.76 0.50 1.63
C ASN A 161 -4.68 1.59 1.56
N ALA A 162 -4.04 1.79 0.40
CA ALA A 162 -3.11 2.90 0.20
C ALA A 162 -3.80 4.26 0.35
N LEU A 163 -5.00 4.39 -0.21
CA LEU A 163 -5.85 5.56 0.00
C LEU A 163 -6.25 5.70 1.46
N HIS A 164 -6.55 4.61 2.16
CA HIS A 164 -6.84 4.62 3.59
C HIS A 164 -5.65 5.12 4.42
N VAL A 165 -4.43 4.64 4.14
CA VAL A 165 -3.18 5.12 4.74
C VAL A 165 -3.03 6.63 4.54
N LEU A 166 -3.11 7.07 3.29
CA LEU A 166 -2.96 8.46 2.91
C LEU A 166 -4.01 9.36 3.57
N ARG A 167 -5.27 8.91 3.64
CA ARG A 167 -6.38 9.70 4.18
C ARG A 167 -6.40 9.75 5.70
N SER A 168 -6.12 8.62 6.36
CA SER A 168 -6.35 8.44 7.79
C SER A 168 -5.10 8.65 8.64
N TYR A 169 -3.90 8.32 8.12
CA TYR A 169 -2.68 8.28 8.93
C TYR A 169 -1.72 9.43 8.63
N ILE A 170 -1.66 9.89 7.38
CA ILE A 170 -0.77 10.99 6.99
C ILE A 170 -1.44 12.33 7.33
N SER A 171 -0.84 13.14 8.20
CA SER A 171 -1.39 14.45 8.61
C SER A 171 -0.87 15.61 7.80
N THR A 172 0.42 15.54 7.55
CA THR A 172 1.26 16.70 7.33
C THR A 172 2.27 16.31 6.28
N TYR A 173 2.51 17.23 5.37
CA TYR A 173 3.55 17.15 4.37
C TYR A 173 4.57 18.22 4.70
N LEU A 174 5.81 17.81 4.95
CA LEU A 174 6.95 18.69 5.09
C LEU A 174 7.70 18.69 3.76
N ILE A 175 7.61 19.78 2.99
CA ILE A 175 8.40 19.95 1.77
C ILE A 175 9.77 20.50 2.18
N THR A 176 10.80 19.69 1.97
CA THR A 176 12.15 20.01 2.46
C THR A 176 12.87 21.00 1.55
N HIS A 177 12.58 20.95 0.24
CA HIS A 177 13.19 21.83 -0.76
C HIS A 177 12.22 22.07 -1.94
N PRO A 178 12.30 23.22 -2.63
CA PRO A 178 11.28 23.66 -3.58
C PRO A 178 11.54 23.19 -5.02
N HIS A 179 11.81 21.89 -5.23
CA HIS A 179 11.84 21.36 -6.59
C HIS A 179 10.42 21.04 -7.10
N LEU A 180 10.22 21.24 -8.40
CA LEU A 180 8.89 21.17 -9.03
C LEU A 180 8.30 19.76 -9.00
N ASP A 181 9.12 18.73 -9.14
CA ASP A 181 8.75 17.31 -9.05
C ASP A 181 8.16 16.92 -7.69
N HIS A 182 8.70 17.46 -6.58
CA HIS A 182 8.16 17.25 -5.24
C HIS A 182 6.79 17.92 -5.05
N ILE A 183 6.65 19.16 -5.52
CA ILE A 183 5.39 19.91 -5.48
C ILE A 183 4.36 19.28 -6.42
N SER A 184 4.78 18.86 -7.61
CA SER A 184 3.91 18.22 -8.60
C SER A 184 3.39 16.89 -8.09
N GLY A 185 4.24 16.09 -7.45
CA GLY A 185 3.83 14.87 -6.75
C GLY A 185 2.74 15.17 -5.71
N PHE A 186 2.93 16.18 -4.85
CA PHE A 186 1.92 16.59 -3.89
C PHE A 186 0.60 16.96 -4.58
N VAL A 187 0.64 17.82 -5.58
CA VAL A 187 -0.54 18.29 -6.33
C VAL A 187 -1.30 17.13 -6.96
N ILE A 188 -0.62 16.18 -7.61
CA ILE A 188 -1.25 14.98 -8.19
C ILE A 188 -1.95 14.16 -7.10
N ASN A 189 -1.32 14.00 -5.94
CA ASN A 189 -1.87 13.25 -4.81
C ASN A 189 -3.10 13.95 -4.17
N THR A 190 -3.33 15.24 -4.41
CA THR A 190 -4.51 15.94 -3.86
C THR A 190 -5.84 15.37 -4.35
N ALA A 191 -5.87 14.70 -5.50
CA ALA A 191 -7.05 13.96 -5.95
C ALA A 191 -7.50 12.89 -4.94
N ALA A 192 -6.57 12.37 -4.14
CA ALA A 192 -6.85 11.42 -3.06
C ALA A 192 -7.28 12.09 -1.75
N PHE A 193 -7.21 13.42 -1.62
CA PHE A 193 -7.50 14.15 -0.37
C PHE A 193 -8.99 14.40 -0.11
N HIS A 194 -9.86 13.97 -1.02
CA HIS A 194 -11.29 13.90 -0.73
C HIS A 194 -11.54 12.92 0.43
N ALA A 195 -12.41 13.31 1.38
CA ALA A 195 -12.77 12.52 2.55
C ALA A 195 -11.58 12.09 3.44
N THR A 196 -10.63 13.01 3.67
CA THR A 196 -9.54 12.80 4.63
C THR A 196 -10.05 12.92 6.06
N SER A 197 -9.44 12.20 7.01
CA SER A 197 -9.88 12.24 8.42
C SER A 197 -9.61 13.59 9.10
N LYS A 198 -8.74 14.41 8.49
CA LYS A 198 -8.43 15.78 8.88
C LYS A 198 -7.80 16.53 7.71
N PRO A 199 -7.87 17.87 7.68
CA PRO A 199 -7.14 18.68 6.71
C PRO A 199 -5.65 18.32 6.67
N LYS A 200 -5.06 18.29 5.47
CA LYS A 200 -3.62 18.05 5.30
C LYS A 200 -2.89 19.35 5.52
N THR A 201 -1.96 19.36 6.48
CA THR A 201 -1.09 20.51 6.71
C THR A 201 0.08 20.44 5.74
N LEU A 202 0.33 21.52 5.00
CA LEU A 202 1.53 21.69 4.21
C LEU A 202 2.49 22.60 4.98
N ALA A 203 3.69 22.11 5.27
CA ALA A 203 4.74 22.84 5.96
C ALA A 203 6.01 22.87 5.08
N ALA A 204 6.80 23.91 5.25
CA ALA A 204 8.11 24.07 4.62
C ALA A 204 9.10 24.62 5.65
N LEU A 205 10.40 24.45 5.38
CA LEU A 205 11.42 25.09 6.18
C LEU A 205 11.42 26.62 5.95
N PRO A 206 11.67 27.44 6.98
CA PRO A 206 11.86 28.86 6.78
C PRO A 206 13.07 29.11 5.86
N SER A 207 13.00 30.15 5.02
CA SER A 207 14.18 30.64 4.32
C SER A 207 15.17 31.17 5.35
N ALA A 208 16.39 30.62 5.37
CA ALA A 208 17.51 31.16 6.14
C ALA A 208 17.89 32.56 5.63
#